data_AF-A0A959FNU8-F1
#
_entry.id   AF-A0A959FNU8-F1
#
_cell.length_a   1.000
_cell.length_b   1.000
_cell.length_c   1.000
_cell.angle_alpha   90.00
_cell.angle_beta   90.00
_cell.angle_gamma   90.00
#
_symmetry.space_group_name_H-M   'P 1'
#
loop_
_entity.id
_entity.type
_entity.pdbx_description
1 polymer ?
#
loop_
_entity_poly.entity_id
_entity_poly.type
_entity_poly.pdbx_seq_one_letter_code
_entity_poly.pdbx_strand_id
1 'polypeptide(L)'
;MAAKPLYYSISPEASAQLPLLIKDTSFTAKLRDFLIVLVDACQDADQLRISRQDFVQRLNNANHAASAGLIGKRFKELAEIGVLKETDCYLAGKACRIVELTSLQPVLAHFGNANRQTLIPSHRPSREQLTLEIGQLEMEGSFLSLSEEVPPRIESLFCILDAGMKLSGRDKRKDIQCKYQFYEDDWIEIRTSTQTREGSDVAYLSDERAMRALNGILLDQLESRFGSLDQLSVTDLGIKDEYFFFDLYELCRRMGLRPNDQNRRIVRDMLARLRDTEFKVDASQSLYFREAFTFGAETAHYRYITEFYAKKDYQHDEQGRRRVKSDRYYMVKFHTAILANLVSGGRSFISHDGLMTERSGLAHRLNNWAKAVIGVRPKPANRPFTYTLDEFGERVIPSARLDNFERDFLNLIRRQCNDVDEQGQPHHEESTPGWQEEGTNVGWLYGYYYKVEWDEAKIQEHRRMRRRRARTTKLYPLITIWRDTRDHFVGDNSDHNKALRRQAAALSA
;
A
#
# COMPACT_ATOMS: atom_id res chain seq x y z
N MET A 1 -9.32 -39.17 -6.37
CA MET A 1 -8.64 -39.68 -7.58
C MET A 1 -7.19 -39.96 -7.22
N ALA A 2 -6.71 -41.20 -7.39
CA ALA A 2 -5.31 -41.54 -7.13
C ALA A 2 -4.40 -40.75 -8.10
N ALA A 3 -3.29 -40.20 -7.62
CA ALA A 3 -2.35 -39.48 -8.46
C ALA A 3 -1.78 -40.43 -9.53
N LYS A 4 -1.74 -39.98 -10.80
CA LYS A 4 -1.13 -40.74 -11.89
C LYS A 4 0.34 -41.05 -11.54
N PRO A 5 0.83 -42.28 -11.72
CA PRO A 5 2.25 -42.60 -11.58
C PRO A 5 3.12 -41.66 -12.42
N LEU A 6 4.22 -41.19 -11.84
CA LEU A 6 5.16 -40.25 -12.46
C LEU A 6 6.50 -40.93 -12.70
N TYR A 7 6.98 -40.85 -13.94
CA TYR A 7 8.28 -41.33 -14.37
C TYR A 7 9.13 -40.17 -14.91
N TYR A 8 10.43 -40.30 -14.74
CA TYR A 8 11.41 -39.39 -15.33
C TYR A 8 12.20 -40.14 -16.40
N SER A 9 12.49 -39.47 -17.51
CA SER A 9 13.33 -40.01 -18.58
C SER A 9 14.31 -38.96 -19.09
N ILE A 10 15.31 -39.41 -19.83
CA ILE A 10 16.28 -38.54 -20.48
C ILE A 10 16.36 -38.83 -21.97
N SER A 11 16.38 -37.78 -22.79
CA SER A 11 16.58 -37.92 -24.23
C SER A 11 18.02 -38.36 -24.54
N PRO A 12 18.27 -38.99 -25.70
CA PRO A 12 19.62 -39.30 -26.16
C PRO A 12 20.52 -38.06 -26.26
N GLU A 13 19.95 -36.91 -26.64
CA GLU A 13 20.67 -35.64 -26.75
C GLU A 13 21.12 -35.13 -25.37
N ALA A 14 20.22 -35.11 -24.39
CA ALA A 14 20.55 -34.70 -23.02
C ALA A 14 21.56 -35.66 -22.38
N SER A 15 21.44 -36.96 -22.66
CA SER A 15 22.38 -38.00 -22.21
C SER A 15 23.79 -37.79 -22.77
N ALA A 16 23.91 -37.49 -24.07
CA ALA A 16 25.19 -37.22 -24.73
C ALA A 16 25.90 -35.94 -24.22
N GLN A 17 25.15 -35.05 -23.58
CA GLN A 17 25.65 -33.80 -23.00
C GLN A 17 26.08 -33.94 -21.53
N LEU A 18 25.91 -35.12 -20.90
CA LEU A 18 26.34 -35.37 -19.51
C LEU A 18 27.83 -35.04 -19.26
N PRO A 19 28.79 -35.38 -20.14
CA PRO A 19 30.19 -35.03 -19.93
C PRO A 19 30.43 -33.52 -19.85
N LEU A 20 29.59 -32.71 -20.51
CA LEU A 20 29.65 -31.26 -20.44
C LEU A 20 29.21 -30.77 -19.06
N LEU A 21 28.15 -31.36 -18.50
CA LEU A 21 27.66 -31.05 -17.14
C LEU A 21 28.67 -31.43 -16.04
N ILE A 22 29.40 -32.53 -16.21
CA ILE A 22 30.44 -32.98 -15.26
C ILE A 22 31.65 -32.04 -15.29
N LYS A 23 32.04 -31.57 -16.48
CA LYS A 23 33.21 -30.68 -16.66
C LYS A 23 32.92 -29.22 -16.32
N ASP A 24 31.64 -28.85 -16.20
CA ASP A 24 31.23 -27.47 -15.91
C ASP A 24 31.29 -27.16 -14.41
N THR A 25 32.19 -26.26 -14.03
CA THR A 25 32.39 -25.79 -12.64
C THR A 25 31.50 -24.61 -12.28
N SER A 26 30.72 -24.06 -13.21
CA SER A 26 29.84 -22.89 -13.00
C SER A 26 28.50 -23.22 -12.34
N PHE A 27 28.11 -24.50 -12.27
CA PHE A 27 26.86 -24.92 -11.64
C PHE A 27 26.87 -24.83 -10.11
N THR A 28 25.71 -24.55 -9.50
CA THR A 28 25.51 -24.89 -8.10
C THR A 28 25.62 -26.41 -7.93
N ALA A 29 26.52 -26.88 -7.07
CA ALA A 29 26.76 -28.32 -6.85
C ALA A 29 25.44 -29.09 -6.65
N LYS A 30 24.51 -28.52 -5.88
CA LYS A 30 23.21 -29.13 -5.59
C LYS A 30 22.30 -29.38 -6.81
N LEU A 31 22.34 -28.56 -7.87
CA LEU A 31 21.55 -28.81 -9.09
C LEU A 31 22.30 -29.72 -10.06
N ARG A 32 23.62 -29.53 -10.17
CA ARG A 32 24.47 -30.40 -10.99
C ARG A 32 24.40 -31.84 -10.53
N ASP A 33 24.61 -32.05 -9.23
CA ASP A 33 24.61 -33.40 -8.66
C ASP A 33 23.21 -34.03 -8.75
N PHE A 34 22.14 -33.23 -8.60
CA PHE A 34 20.77 -33.67 -8.85
C PHE A 34 20.55 -34.15 -10.30
N LEU A 35 21.07 -33.40 -11.29
CA LEU A 35 20.97 -33.75 -12.71
C LEU A 35 21.85 -34.95 -13.06
N ILE A 36 23.07 -35.05 -12.50
CA ILE A 36 23.95 -36.20 -12.67
C ILE A 36 23.26 -37.46 -12.14
N VAL A 37 22.72 -37.41 -10.91
CA VAL A 37 21.99 -38.54 -10.33
C VAL A 37 20.74 -38.86 -11.16
N LEU A 38 20.05 -37.87 -11.72
CA LEU A 38 18.90 -38.12 -12.61
C LEU A 38 19.31 -38.82 -13.90
N VAL A 39 20.37 -38.36 -14.56
CA VAL A 39 20.87 -38.95 -15.80
C VAL A 39 21.34 -40.38 -15.56
N ASP A 40 22.18 -40.59 -14.55
CA ASP A 40 22.71 -41.89 -14.14
C ASP A 40 21.58 -42.86 -13.80
N ALA A 41 20.63 -42.42 -12.97
CA ALA A 41 19.51 -43.26 -12.56
C ALA A 41 18.54 -43.58 -13.71
N CYS A 42 18.44 -42.74 -14.74
CA CYS A 42 17.70 -43.07 -15.95
C CYS A 42 18.51 -44.03 -16.84
N GLN A 43 19.82 -43.84 -16.99
CA GLN A 43 20.68 -44.72 -17.80
C GLN A 43 20.75 -46.15 -17.25
N ASP A 44 20.73 -46.30 -15.94
CA ASP A 44 20.69 -47.60 -15.23
C ASP A 44 19.31 -48.28 -15.26
N ALA A 45 18.25 -47.56 -15.61
CA ALA A 45 16.88 -48.06 -15.53
C ALA A 45 16.42 -48.67 -16.86
N ASP A 46 15.62 -49.74 -16.77
CA ASP A 46 14.99 -50.35 -17.93
C ASP A 46 14.20 -49.30 -18.75
N GLN A 47 14.41 -49.30 -20.07
CA GLN A 47 13.81 -48.34 -21.01
C GLN A 47 14.18 -46.87 -20.78
N LEU A 48 15.29 -46.59 -20.08
CA LEU A 48 15.78 -45.24 -19.77
C LEU A 48 14.80 -44.40 -18.93
N ARG A 49 14.01 -45.06 -18.08
CA ARG A 49 12.92 -44.46 -17.31
C ARG A 49 12.96 -44.88 -15.86
N ILE A 50 12.98 -43.90 -14.95
CA ILE A 50 12.95 -44.16 -13.50
C ILE A 50 11.65 -43.68 -12.87
N SER A 51 11.09 -44.48 -11.96
CA SER A 51 9.92 -44.05 -11.20
C SER A 51 10.30 -42.95 -10.20
N ARG A 52 9.36 -42.10 -9.81
CA ARG A 52 9.62 -41.08 -8.77
C ARG A 52 10.10 -41.69 -7.45
N GLN A 53 9.60 -42.87 -7.09
CA GLN A 53 9.98 -43.55 -5.85
C GLN A 53 11.43 -44.02 -5.90
N ASP A 54 11.84 -44.63 -7.01
CA ASP A 54 13.21 -45.13 -7.18
C ASP A 54 14.20 -43.97 -7.31
N PHE A 55 13.79 -42.87 -7.95
CA PHE A 55 14.62 -41.67 -8.03
C PHE A 55 14.86 -41.02 -6.66
N VAL A 56 13.83 -40.99 -5.80
CA VAL A 56 13.98 -40.56 -4.40
C VAL A 56 14.99 -41.44 -3.66
N GLN A 57 14.95 -42.77 -3.87
CA GLN A 57 15.91 -43.68 -3.26
C GLN A 57 17.35 -43.43 -3.76
N ARG A 58 17.53 -43.21 -5.06
CA ARG A 58 18.83 -42.87 -5.67
C ARG A 58 19.39 -41.56 -5.11
N LEU A 59 18.57 -40.52 -4.96
CA LEU A 59 18.99 -39.26 -4.34
C LEU A 59 19.41 -39.43 -2.88
N ASN A 60 18.65 -40.21 -2.10
CA ASN A 60 18.99 -40.48 -0.70
C ASN A 60 20.31 -41.26 -0.57
N ASN A 61 20.53 -42.28 -1.41
CA ASN A 61 21.77 -43.07 -1.42
C ASN A 61 23.00 -42.21 -1.80
N ALA A 62 22.80 -41.19 -2.62
CA ALA A 62 23.82 -40.21 -2.98
C ALA A 62 23.94 -39.03 -1.98
N ASN A 63 23.31 -39.12 -0.80
CA ASN A 63 23.28 -38.07 0.24
C ASN A 63 22.72 -36.71 -0.24
N HIS A 64 21.77 -36.72 -1.18
CA HIS A 64 21.06 -35.53 -1.64
C HIS A 64 19.65 -35.43 -1.05
N ALA A 65 19.19 -34.19 -0.82
CA ALA A 65 17.85 -33.95 -0.30
C ALA A 65 16.78 -34.39 -1.32
N ALA A 66 15.89 -35.30 -0.92
CA ALA A 66 14.90 -35.93 -1.80
C ALA A 66 13.44 -35.63 -1.41
N SER A 67 13.18 -34.53 -0.69
CA SER A 67 11.82 -34.17 -0.30
C SER A 67 10.95 -33.84 -1.52
N ALA A 68 9.65 -34.17 -1.42
CA ALA A 68 8.70 -33.97 -2.52
C ALA A 68 8.67 -32.53 -3.06
N GLY A 69 8.71 -31.55 -2.15
CA GLY A 69 8.73 -30.13 -2.49
C GLY A 69 10.04 -29.70 -3.16
N LEU A 70 11.18 -30.27 -2.76
CA LEU A 70 12.47 -29.93 -3.36
C LEU A 70 12.60 -30.50 -4.78
N ILE A 71 12.22 -31.77 -4.98
CA ILE A 71 12.18 -32.39 -6.32
C ILE A 71 11.23 -31.60 -7.22
N GLY A 72 10.03 -31.27 -6.73
CA GLY A 72 9.07 -30.45 -7.48
C GLY A 72 9.62 -29.06 -7.84
N LYS A 73 10.36 -28.41 -6.92
CA LYS A 73 11.04 -27.14 -7.19
C LYS A 73 12.09 -27.27 -8.29
N ARG A 74 12.88 -28.35 -8.31
CA ARG A 74 13.91 -28.59 -9.35
C ARG A 74 13.31 -28.85 -10.72
N PHE A 75 12.27 -29.68 -10.81
CA PHE A 75 11.60 -29.88 -12.09
C PHE A 75 10.86 -28.62 -12.56
N LYS A 76 10.31 -27.80 -11.65
CA LYS A 76 9.75 -26.49 -12.03
C LYS A 76 10.81 -25.55 -12.60
N GLU A 77 11.99 -25.48 -11.98
CA GLU A 77 13.14 -24.72 -12.47
C GLU A 77 13.56 -25.18 -13.88
N LEU A 78 13.64 -26.49 -14.12
CA LEU A 78 13.94 -27.06 -15.45
C LEU A 78 12.82 -26.81 -16.48
N ALA A 79 11.55 -26.82 -16.07
CA ALA A 79 10.43 -26.47 -16.93
C ALA A 79 10.49 -25.00 -17.37
N GLU A 80 10.83 -24.08 -16.45
CA GLU A 80 11.00 -22.65 -16.73
C GLU A 80 12.17 -22.37 -17.69
N ILE A 81 13.22 -23.22 -17.66
CA ILE A 81 14.33 -23.18 -18.63
C ILE A 81 13.90 -23.74 -20.00
N GLY A 82 12.78 -24.47 -20.07
CA GLY A 82 12.24 -25.03 -21.31
C GLY A 82 12.87 -26.35 -21.73
N VAL A 83 13.48 -27.09 -20.79
CA VAL A 83 14.18 -28.37 -21.08
C VAL A 83 13.39 -29.61 -20.70
N LEU A 84 12.12 -29.45 -20.30
CA LEU A 84 11.25 -30.56 -19.96
C LEU A 84 10.13 -30.72 -20.98
N LYS A 85 9.88 -31.97 -21.35
CA LYS A 85 8.71 -32.38 -22.13
C LYS A 85 7.87 -33.33 -21.29
N GLU A 86 6.63 -32.94 -21.02
CA GLU A 86 5.67 -33.81 -20.33
C GLU A 86 4.84 -34.60 -21.36
N THR A 87 4.74 -35.91 -21.18
CA THR A 87 3.93 -36.80 -22.04
C THR A 87 3.05 -37.69 -21.17
N ASP A 88 1.74 -37.65 -21.42
CA ASP A 88 0.79 -38.61 -20.85
C ASP A 88 0.79 -39.89 -21.70
N CYS A 89 0.97 -41.06 -21.08
CA CYS A 89 0.98 -42.34 -21.79
C CYS A 89 0.40 -43.48 -20.94
N TYR A 90 0.31 -44.67 -21.53
CA TYR A 90 -0.06 -45.90 -20.82
C TYR A 90 1.14 -46.85 -20.77
N LEU A 91 1.59 -47.19 -19.56
CA LEU A 91 2.64 -48.20 -19.33
C LEU A 91 2.03 -49.38 -18.58
N ALA A 92 2.22 -50.60 -19.10
CA ALA A 92 1.68 -51.84 -18.54
C ALA A 92 0.18 -51.75 -18.16
N GLY A 93 -0.64 -51.11 -19.02
CA GLY A 93 -2.08 -50.95 -18.82
C GLY A 93 -2.52 -49.84 -17.85
N LYS A 94 -1.60 -49.04 -17.30
CA LYS A 94 -1.91 -47.93 -16.38
C LYS A 94 -1.56 -46.57 -16.99
N ALA A 95 -2.46 -45.60 -16.86
CA ALA A 95 -2.21 -44.21 -17.25
C ALA A 95 -1.13 -43.59 -16.36
N CYS A 96 -0.06 -43.08 -16.96
CA CYS A 96 1.06 -42.46 -16.27
C CYS A 96 1.53 -41.19 -16.99
N ARG A 97 2.35 -40.41 -16.29
CA ARG A 97 2.99 -39.20 -16.83
C ARG A 97 4.50 -39.41 -16.89
N ILE A 98 5.10 -39.10 -18.03
CA ILE A 98 6.55 -39.08 -18.22
C ILE A 98 6.99 -37.62 -18.32
N VAL A 99 7.98 -37.24 -17.52
CA VAL A 99 8.67 -35.95 -17.63
C VAL A 99 10.07 -36.25 -18.18
N GLU A 100 10.28 -35.88 -19.44
CA GLU A 100 11.53 -36.11 -20.15
C GLU A 100 12.41 -34.87 -20.14
N LEU A 101 13.68 -35.03 -19.77
CA LEU A 101 14.71 -34.02 -19.94
C LEU A 101 15.23 -34.06 -21.39
N THR A 102 14.95 -33.01 -22.17
CA THR A 102 15.14 -33.01 -23.63
C THR A 102 16.53 -32.57 -24.06
N SER A 103 17.15 -31.63 -23.34
CA SER A 103 18.51 -31.15 -23.63
C SER A 103 19.12 -30.55 -22.36
N LEU A 104 20.42 -30.77 -22.13
CA LEU A 104 21.19 -30.07 -21.10
C LEU A 104 21.77 -28.75 -21.62
N GLN A 105 21.82 -28.53 -22.93
CA GLN A 105 22.47 -27.36 -23.52
C GLN A 105 21.82 -26.02 -23.11
N PRO A 106 20.47 -25.88 -23.02
CA PRO A 106 19.87 -24.67 -22.46
C PRO A 106 20.14 -24.52 -20.96
N VAL A 107 20.33 -25.63 -20.22
CA VAL A 107 20.70 -25.61 -18.80
C VAL A 107 22.15 -25.13 -18.64
N LEU A 108 23.08 -25.68 -19.44
CA LEU A 108 24.47 -25.26 -19.51
C LEU A 108 24.59 -23.79 -19.97
N ALA A 109 23.80 -23.34 -20.93
CA ALA A 109 23.75 -21.93 -21.32
C ALA A 109 23.12 -21.03 -20.25
N HIS A 110 22.19 -21.56 -19.44
CA HIS A 110 21.55 -20.85 -18.35
C HIS A 110 22.49 -20.62 -17.15
N PHE A 111 23.43 -21.54 -16.90
CA PHE A 111 24.34 -21.51 -15.74
C PHE A 111 25.83 -21.28 -16.07
N GLY A 112 26.26 -21.54 -17.31
CA GLY A 112 27.63 -21.35 -17.85
C GLY A 112 28.12 -19.90 -17.90
N ASN A 113 27.32 -18.95 -17.38
CA ASN A 113 27.81 -17.62 -17.08
C ASN A 113 28.52 -17.66 -15.73
N ALA A 114 29.84 -17.49 -15.75
CA ALA A 114 30.75 -17.59 -14.61
C ALA A 114 30.50 -16.58 -13.47
N ASN A 115 29.40 -15.82 -13.48
CA ASN A 115 29.08 -14.82 -12.46
C ASN A 115 27.89 -15.22 -11.55
N ARG A 116 27.39 -16.47 -11.60
CA ARG A 116 26.43 -17.02 -10.61
C ARG A 116 27.05 -17.81 -9.46
N GLN A 117 28.18 -17.35 -8.90
CA GLN A 117 28.34 -17.61 -7.47
C GLN A 117 27.12 -16.99 -6.78
N THR A 118 26.43 -17.78 -5.98
CA THR A 118 25.22 -17.43 -5.25
C THR A 118 25.44 -16.21 -4.36
N LEU A 119 25.34 -15.03 -4.93
CA LEU A 119 25.05 -13.80 -4.23
C LEU A 119 23.53 -13.74 -4.17
N ILE A 120 23.02 -13.98 -2.97
CA ILE A 120 21.74 -13.44 -2.54
C ILE A 120 21.66 -12.01 -3.12
N PRO A 121 20.64 -11.63 -3.92
CA PRO A 121 20.65 -10.35 -4.59
C PRO A 121 20.55 -9.23 -3.55
N SER A 122 21.70 -8.70 -3.15
CA SER A 122 21.85 -7.52 -2.30
C SER A 122 22.63 -6.44 -3.02
N HIS A 123 22.51 -6.34 -4.35
CA HIS A 123 23.00 -5.14 -5.02
C HIS A 123 21.90 -4.08 -5.00
N ARG A 124 21.88 -3.35 -3.88
CA ARG A 124 21.56 -1.92 -3.87
C ARG A 124 22.41 -1.30 -4.99
N PRO A 125 21.82 -0.53 -5.93
CA PRO A 125 22.61 0.16 -6.93
C PRO A 125 23.66 1.02 -6.23
N SER A 126 24.83 1.19 -6.85
CA SER A 126 25.84 2.06 -6.28
C SER A 126 25.27 3.48 -6.17
N ARG A 127 25.72 4.25 -5.17
CA ARG A 127 25.30 5.65 -4.99
C ARG A 127 25.55 6.44 -6.28
N GLU A 128 26.62 6.14 -7.00
CA GLU A 128 26.96 6.75 -8.30
C GLU A 128 25.95 6.41 -9.40
N GLN A 129 25.49 5.16 -9.50
CA GLN A 129 24.45 4.77 -10.47
C GLN A 129 23.12 5.46 -10.18
N LEU A 130 22.76 5.57 -8.89
CA LEU A 130 21.59 6.34 -8.45
C LEU A 130 21.75 7.82 -8.83
N THR A 131 22.90 8.43 -8.53
CA THR A 131 23.20 9.82 -8.88
C THR A 131 23.14 10.05 -10.39
N LEU A 132 23.55 9.08 -11.22
CA LEU A 132 23.57 9.23 -12.67
C LEU A 132 22.16 9.09 -13.28
N GLU A 133 21.34 8.17 -12.76
CA GLU A 133 19.93 8.05 -13.14
C GLU A 133 19.09 9.24 -12.65
N ILE A 134 19.34 9.70 -11.42
CA ILE A 134 18.76 10.92 -10.85
C ILE A 134 19.19 12.13 -11.69
N GLY A 135 20.47 12.33 -11.95
CA GLY A 135 20.96 13.46 -12.74
C GLY A 135 20.42 13.52 -14.17
N GLN A 136 20.13 12.37 -14.79
CA GLN A 136 19.42 12.33 -16.07
C GLN A 136 17.95 12.76 -15.95
N LEU A 137 17.30 12.46 -14.83
CA LEU A 137 15.91 12.83 -14.55
C LEU A 137 15.76 14.24 -13.97
N GLU A 138 16.77 14.77 -13.29
CA GLU A 138 16.83 16.16 -12.81
C GLU A 138 16.79 17.17 -13.97
N MET A 139 17.17 16.74 -15.18
CA MET A 139 16.95 17.55 -16.39
C MET A 139 15.47 17.63 -16.80
N GLU A 140 14.62 16.71 -16.32
CA GLU A 140 13.21 16.55 -16.71
C GLU A 140 12.22 16.93 -15.59
N GLY A 141 12.67 17.04 -14.33
CA GLY A 141 11.83 17.39 -13.18
C GLY A 141 12.58 17.47 -11.84
N SER A 142 11.86 17.58 -10.73
CA SER A 142 12.41 17.68 -9.36
C SER A 142 12.42 16.32 -8.64
N PHE A 143 13.58 15.91 -8.11
CA PHE A 143 13.71 14.65 -7.35
C PHE A 143 13.13 14.77 -5.95
N LEU A 144 12.15 13.96 -5.61
CA LEU A 144 11.65 13.80 -4.25
C LEU A 144 12.58 12.83 -3.49
N SER A 145 13.60 13.36 -2.81
CA SER A 145 14.45 12.57 -1.92
C SER A 145 13.66 12.19 -0.67
N LEU A 146 13.23 10.93 -0.57
CA LEU A 146 12.30 10.50 0.47
C LEU A 146 13.05 10.25 1.80
N SER A 147 13.18 11.29 2.63
CA SER A 147 13.77 11.21 3.99
C SER A 147 12.79 10.62 5.01
N GLU A 148 13.30 9.86 5.99
CA GLU A 148 12.49 9.31 7.09
C GLU A 148 12.13 10.36 8.15
N GLU A 149 12.84 11.49 8.19
CA GLU A 149 12.69 12.55 9.19
C GLU A 149 11.56 13.54 8.86
N VAL A 150 11.05 13.52 7.61
CA VAL A 150 10.07 14.50 7.13
C VAL A 150 8.66 14.08 7.55
N PRO A 151 7.94 14.87 8.38
CA PRO A 151 6.63 14.46 8.88
C PRO A 151 5.62 14.22 7.74
N PRO A 152 4.79 13.16 7.83
CA PRO A 152 3.79 12.87 6.81
C PRO A 152 2.72 13.97 6.75
N ARG A 153 2.23 14.29 5.55
CA ARG A 153 1.28 15.40 5.33
C ARG A 153 0.01 14.95 4.62
N ILE A 154 -1.12 15.51 5.02
CA ILE A 154 -2.37 15.39 4.27
C ILE A 154 -2.97 16.78 4.10
N GLU A 155 -3.52 17.06 2.93
CA GLU A 155 -4.13 18.35 2.64
C GLU A 155 -5.66 18.30 2.77
N SER A 156 -6.25 19.44 3.05
CA SER A 156 -7.65 19.57 3.48
C SER A 156 -8.70 19.11 2.46
N LEU A 157 -8.44 19.23 1.16
CA LEU A 157 -9.33 18.75 0.11
C LEU A 157 -9.46 17.23 0.17
N PHE A 158 -8.36 16.50 0.36
CA PHE A 158 -8.40 15.04 0.52
C PHE A 158 -9.03 14.58 1.83
N CYS A 159 -9.09 15.42 2.87
CA CYS A 159 -9.93 15.14 4.05
C CYS A 159 -11.46 15.19 3.76
N ILE A 160 -11.84 15.58 2.54
CA ILE A 160 -13.21 15.59 2.04
C ILE A 160 -13.37 14.52 0.95
N LEU A 161 -12.49 14.52 -0.07
CA LEU A 161 -12.58 13.60 -1.21
C LEU A 161 -12.43 12.13 -0.82
N ASP A 162 -11.67 11.83 0.25
CA ASP A 162 -11.49 10.47 0.78
C ASP A 162 -12.81 9.82 1.24
N ALA A 163 -13.87 10.60 1.50
CA ALA A 163 -15.21 10.07 1.74
C ALA A 163 -15.80 9.33 0.53
N GLY A 164 -15.30 9.60 -0.68
CA GLY A 164 -15.64 8.90 -1.92
C GLY A 164 -14.72 7.70 -2.23
N MET A 165 -13.75 7.38 -1.37
CA MET A 165 -12.85 6.23 -1.54
C MET A 165 -13.40 4.96 -0.88
N LYS A 166 -12.82 3.81 -1.22
CA LYS A 166 -13.21 2.52 -0.63
C LYS A 166 -12.59 2.30 0.73
N LEU A 167 -13.36 1.74 1.66
CA LEU A 167 -12.84 1.23 2.94
C LEU A 167 -11.73 0.18 2.75
N SER A 168 -11.92 -0.73 1.79
CA SER A 168 -10.97 -1.79 1.45
C SER A 168 -11.30 -2.42 0.09
N GLY A 169 -10.39 -3.27 -0.41
CA GLY A 169 -10.62 -4.08 -1.63
C GLY A 169 -11.74 -5.13 -1.53
N ARG A 170 -12.42 -5.24 -0.38
CA ARG A 170 -13.67 -6.02 -0.26
C ARG A 170 -14.83 -5.32 -0.95
N ASP A 171 -14.79 -3.99 -1.03
CA ASP A 171 -15.76 -3.21 -1.79
C ASP A 171 -15.51 -3.37 -3.29
N LYS A 172 -16.48 -3.92 -4.02
CA LYS A 172 -16.37 -4.22 -5.46
C LYS A 172 -16.92 -3.13 -6.37
N ARG A 173 -17.53 -2.08 -5.81
CA ARG A 173 -18.10 -0.97 -6.61
C ARG A 173 -17.00 -0.28 -7.42
N LYS A 174 -17.27 0.09 -8.67
CA LYS A 174 -16.33 0.80 -9.54
C LYS A 174 -16.69 2.28 -9.72
N ASP A 175 -17.93 2.61 -9.44
CA ASP A 175 -18.48 3.95 -9.39
C ASP A 175 -19.10 4.13 -8.00
N ILE A 176 -18.70 5.18 -7.30
CA ILE A 176 -19.13 5.50 -5.95
C ILE A 176 -19.68 6.91 -5.97
N GLN A 177 -20.95 7.07 -5.64
CA GLN A 177 -21.56 8.38 -5.43
C GLN A 177 -21.91 8.54 -3.95
N CYS A 178 -21.54 9.66 -3.37
CA CYS A 178 -21.92 10.01 -2.01
C CYS A 178 -22.18 11.50 -1.85
N LYS A 179 -22.98 11.84 -0.85
CA LYS A 179 -23.25 13.21 -0.44
C LYS A 179 -22.46 13.51 0.83
N TYR A 180 -21.50 14.43 0.73
CA TYR A 180 -20.69 14.85 1.87
C TYR A 180 -21.31 16.10 2.49
N GLN A 181 -21.65 16.03 3.78
CA GLN A 181 -22.33 17.11 4.48
C GLN A 181 -21.39 17.83 5.46
N PHE A 182 -21.23 19.14 5.27
CA PHE A 182 -20.52 20.02 6.21
C PHE A 182 -21.47 20.46 7.34
N TYR A 183 -22.61 21.04 6.96
CA TYR A 183 -23.65 21.54 7.86
C TYR A 183 -25.05 21.11 7.38
N GLU A 184 -26.11 21.44 8.13
CA GLU A 184 -27.48 20.97 7.85
C GLU A 184 -27.91 21.22 6.40
N ASP A 185 -27.58 22.39 5.84
CA ASP A 185 -27.91 22.81 4.47
C ASP A 185 -26.67 23.06 3.59
N ASP A 186 -25.51 22.56 3.98
CA ASP A 186 -24.24 22.76 3.25
C ASP A 186 -23.60 21.42 2.94
N TRP A 187 -23.58 21.07 1.64
CA TRP A 187 -23.13 19.76 1.19
C TRP A 187 -22.64 19.78 -0.26
N ILE A 188 -21.86 18.76 -0.60
CA ILE A 188 -21.42 18.48 -1.97
C ILE A 188 -21.77 17.04 -2.35
N GLU A 189 -21.92 16.81 -3.64
CA GLU A 189 -21.99 15.47 -4.22
C GLU A 189 -20.64 15.09 -4.79
N ILE A 190 -20.13 13.93 -4.38
CA ILE A 190 -18.86 13.37 -4.85
C ILE A 190 -19.18 12.10 -5.63
N ARG A 191 -18.76 12.06 -6.89
CA ARG A 191 -18.75 10.86 -7.72
C ARG A 191 -17.32 10.43 -8.01
N THR A 192 -16.96 9.25 -7.54
CA THR A 192 -15.63 8.66 -7.70
C THR A 192 -15.69 7.51 -8.69
N SER A 193 -14.82 7.52 -9.69
CA SER A 193 -14.75 6.47 -10.71
C SER A 193 -13.31 6.27 -11.21
N THR A 194 -13.07 5.19 -11.95
CA THR A 194 -11.78 4.99 -12.63
C THR A 194 -11.81 5.54 -14.06
N GLN A 195 -10.71 6.15 -14.50
CA GLN A 195 -10.57 6.58 -15.90
C GLN A 195 -10.48 5.39 -16.87
N THR A 196 -9.78 4.34 -16.45
CA THR A 196 -9.61 3.09 -17.19
C THR A 196 -10.74 2.14 -16.82
N ARG A 197 -11.57 1.76 -17.80
CA ARG A 197 -12.80 0.97 -17.58
C ARG A 197 -12.51 -0.52 -17.32
N GLU A 198 -11.35 -1.04 -17.74
CA GLU A 198 -10.97 -2.45 -17.54
C GLU A 198 -9.73 -2.58 -16.64
N GLY A 199 -9.83 -3.46 -15.65
CA GLY A 199 -8.72 -3.87 -14.77
C GLY A 199 -8.35 -2.92 -13.63
N SER A 200 -8.70 -1.63 -13.70
CA SER A 200 -8.40 -0.66 -12.65
C SER A 200 -9.43 -0.66 -11.52
N ASP A 201 -9.05 -0.15 -10.36
CA ASP A 201 -9.92 -0.01 -9.19
C ASP A 201 -9.84 1.38 -8.57
N VAL A 202 -10.96 1.83 -8.00
CA VAL A 202 -10.98 3.08 -7.22
C VAL A 202 -10.06 2.94 -6.02
N ALA A 203 -9.35 4.02 -5.70
CA ALA A 203 -8.43 4.09 -4.57
C ALA A 203 -9.08 3.67 -3.25
N TYR A 204 -8.29 2.98 -2.45
CA TYR A 204 -8.65 2.56 -1.11
C TYR A 204 -8.13 3.60 -0.13
N LEU A 205 -8.82 3.82 0.98
CA LEU A 205 -8.34 4.72 2.03
C LEU A 205 -6.95 4.36 2.56
N SER A 206 -6.56 3.09 2.52
CA SER A 206 -5.20 2.66 2.92
C SER A 206 -4.11 3.00 1.90
N ASP A 207 -4.48 3.47 0.70
CA ASP A 207 -3.57 4.01 -0.31
C ASP A 207 -3.08 5.43 0.09
N GLU A 208 -3.78 6.11 1.01
CA GLU A 208 -3.35 7.40 1.56
C GLU A 208 -1.98 7.34 2.24
N ARG A 209 -1.50 6.16 2.63
CA ARG A 209 -0.11 5.99 3.08
C ARG A 209 0.90 6.50 2.06
N ALA A 210 0.70 6.19 0.79
CA ALA A 210 1.57 6.66 -0.29
C ALA A 210 1.41 8.17 -0.47
N MET A 211 0.17 8.69 -0.41
CA MET A 211 -0.09 10.13 -0.51
C MET A 211 0.57 10.91 0.62
N ARG A 212 0.46 10.45 1.87
CA ARG A 212 1.05 11.10 3.04
C ARG A 212 2.57 11.17 2.94
N ALA A 213 3.19 10.09 2.45
CA ALA A 213 4.61 10.04 2.18
C ALA A 213 5.01 11.11 1.15
N LEU A 214 4.38 11.05 -0.03
CA LEU A 214 4.70 11.92 -1.16
C LEU A 214 4.45 13.39 -0.82
N ASN A 215 3.31 13.71 -0.20
CA ASN A 215 2.98 15.07 0.22
C ASN A 215 3.98 15.63 1.24
N GLY A 216 4.43 14.80 2.20
CA GLY A 216 5.41 15.24 3.20
C GLY A 216 6.72 15.67 2.55
N ILE A 217 7.28 14.81 1.69
CA ILE A 217 8.56 15.08 1.04
C ILE A 217 8.47 16.15 -0.02
N LEU A 218 7.35 16.23 -0.75
CA LEU A 218 7.09 17.33 -1.67
C LEU A 218 7.13 18.68 -0.92
N LEU A 219 6.47 18.77 0.23
CA LEU A 219 6.45 20.01 1.01
C LEU A 219 7.84 20.36 1.55
N ASP A 220 8.57 19.40 2.11
CA ASP A 220 9.92 19.58 2.64
C ASP A 220 10.92 20.04 1.56
N GLN A 221 10.83 19.47 0.36
CA GLN A 221 11.64 19.91 -0.78
C GLN A 221 11.30 21.33 -1.22
N LEU A 222 10.02 21.67 -1.30
CA LEU A 222 9.59 23.02 -1.67
C LEU A 222 10.01 24.04 -0.61
N GLU A 223 9.88 23.71 0.68
CA GLU A 223 10.36 24.55 1.79
C GLU A 223 11.89 24.73 1.75
N SER A 224 12.63 23.67 1.43
CA SER A 224 14.09 23.74 1.25
C SER A 224 14.49 24.61 0.06
N ARG A 225 13.70 24.63 -1.02
CA ARG A 225 13.99 25.37 -2.25
C ARG A 225 13.58 26.84 -2.18
N PHE A 226 12.43 27.14 -1.56
CA PHE A 226 11.80 28.46 -1.60
C PHE A 226 11.70 29.14 -0.23
N GLY A 227 12.06 28.46 0.85
CA GLY A 227 11.85 28.93 2.21
C GLY A 227 10.40 28.74 2.67
N SER A 228 9.89 29.65 3.49
CA SER A 228 8.47 29.60 3.93
C SER A 228 7.53 29.70 2.72
N LEU A 229 6.60 28.76 2.62
CA LEU A 229 5.61 28.69 1.55
C LEU A 229 4.31 29.47 1.86
N ASP A 230 4.20 30.04 3.07
CA ASP A 230 2.94 30.54 3.63
C ASP A 230 2.30 31.69 2.83
N GLN A 231 3.08 32.37 1.98
CA GLN A 231 2.64 33.49 1.14
C GLN A 231 2.75 33.20 -0.36
N LEU A 232 3.18 32.00 -0.75
CA LEU A 232 3.48 31.66 -2.13
C LEU A 232 2.35 30.81 -2.71
N SER A 233 1.79 31.25 -3.84
CA SER A 233 0.88 30.43 -4.63
C SER A 233 1.65 29.42 -5.48
N VAL A 234 0.96 28.41 -6.00
CA VAL A 234 1.53 27.46 -6.99
C VAL A 234 2.10 28.19 -8.21
N THR A 235 1.52 29.33 -8.58
CA THR A 235 2.00 30.15 -9.69
C THR A 235 3.28 30.89 -9.31
N ASP A 236 3.38 31.45 -8.10
CA ASP A 236 4.59 32.13 -7.60
C ASP A 236 5.77 31.16 -7.50
N LEU A 237 5.49 29.90 -7.15
CA LEU A 237 6.48 28.83 -7.08
C LEU A 237 6.87 28.28 -8.46
N GLY A 238 6.10 28.56 -9.51
CA GLY A 238 6.33 28.02 -10.86
C GLY A 238 6.14 26.50 -10.98
N ILE A 239 5.45 25.86 -10.02
CA ILE A 239 5.38 24.39 -9.90
C ILE A 239 4.13 23.75 -10.53
N LYS A 240 3.27 24.56 -11.16
CA LYS A 240 2.01 24.09 -11.77
C LYS A 240 2.24 22.96 -12.78
N ASP A 241 3.30 23.09 -13.57
CA ASP A 241 3.63 22.19 -14.67
C ASP A 241 4.86 21.30 -14.39
N GLU A 242 5.35 21.33 -13.15
CA GLU A 242 6.54 20.60 -12.75
C GLU A 242 6.27 19.09 -12.60
N TYR A 243 7.20 18.30 -13.13
CA TYR A 243 7.25 16.87 -12.85
C TYR A 243 8.05 16.63 -11.58
N PHE A 244 7.55 15.72 -10.76
CA PHE A 244 8.22 15.23 -9.58
C PHE A 244 8.58 13.77 -9.80
N PHE A 245 9.77 13.35 -9.42
CA PHE A 245 10.16 11.96 -9.54
C PHE A 245 10.63 11.35 -8.22
N PHE A 246 10.35 10.07 -8.00
CA PHE A 246 10.66 9.38 -6.75
C PHE A 246 11.04 7.91 -6.96
N ASP A 247 11.79 7.33 -6.02
CA ASP A 247 12.15 5.91 -6.00
C ASP A 247 11.11 5.09 -5.19
N LEU A 248 10.51 4.07 -5.83
CA LEU A 248 9.59 3.13 -5.19
C LEU A 248 10.20 2.42 -3.97
N TYR A 249 11.51 2.18 -3.94
CA TYR A 249 12.18 1.52 -2.83
C TYR A 249 12.22 2.42 -1.60
N GLU A 250 12.43 3.71 -1.80
CA GLU A 250 12.35 4.69 -0.74
C GLU A 250 10.91 4.90 -0.28
N LEU A 251 9.94 4.93 -1.21
CA LEU A 251 8.52 5.00 -0.85
C LEU A 251 8.09 3.79 -0.01
N CYS A 252 8.53 2.59 -0.37
CA CYS A 252 8.30 1.38 0.44
C CYS A 252 8.83 1.58 1.87
N ARG A 253 10.10 2.01 2.01
CA ARG A 253 10.73 2.22 3.31
C ARG A 253 9.99 3.26 4.14
N ARG A 254 9.61 4.38 3.52
CA ARG A 254 8.84 5.45 4.17
C ARG A 254 7.49 4.95 4.68
N MET A 255 6.86 4.00 3.99
CA MET A 255 5.62 3.33 4.42
C MET A 255 5.84 2.19 5.43
N GLY A 256 7.05 2.04 5.98
CA GLY A 256 7.45 0.96 6.88
C GLY A 256 7.47 -0.43 6.23
N LEU A 257 7.62 -0.49 4.92
CA LEU A 257 7.66 -1.73 4.14
C LEU A 257 9.09 -2.04 3.70
N ARG A 258 9.54 -3.27 3.92
CA ARG A 258 10.77 -3.77 3.28
C ARG A 258 10.55 -3.82 1.76
N PRO A 259 11.44 -3.25 0.93
CA PRO A 259 11.26 -3.20 -0.51
C PRO A 259 11.58 -4.56 -1.15
N ASN A 260 10.72 -5.56 -0.93
CA ASN A 260 10.75 -6.87 -1.59
C ASN A 260 9.72 -6.90 -2.75
N ASP A 261 9.74 -7.94 -3.59
CA ASP A 261 8.86 -8.03 -4.77
C ASP A 261 7.37 -7.90 -4.45
N GLN A 262 6.92 -8.51 -3.35
CA GLN A 262 5.53 -8.48 -2.92
C GLN A 262 5.10 -7.07 -2.46
N ASN A 263 5.88 -6.43 -1.59
CA ASN A 263 5.58 -5.09 -1.10
C ASN A 263 5.68 -4.04 -2.21
N ARG A 264 6.68 -4.16 -3.10
CA ARG A 264 6.76 -3.31 -4.28
C ARG A 264 5.51 -3.46 -5.16
N ARG A 265 5.01 -4.67 -5.37
CA ARG A 265 3.74 -4.89 -6.09
C ARG A 265 2.57 -4.19 -5.40
N ILE A 266 2.45 -4.32 -4.07
CA ILE A 266 1.40 -3.64 -3.30
C ILE A 266 1.47 -2.11 -3.50
N VAL A 267 2.66 -1.50 -3.39
CA VAL A 267 2.82 -0.05 -3.57
C VAL A 267 2.57 0.38 -5.02
N ARG A 268 2.97 -0.42 -6.01
CA ARG A 268 2.60 -0.17 -7.42
C ARG A 268 1.08 -0.18 -7.63
N ASP A 269 0.39 -1.15 -7.03
CA ASP A 269 -1.06 -1.24 -7.12
C ASP A 269 -1.73 -0.03 -6.42
N MET A 270 -1.16 0.48 -5.33
CA MET A 270 -1.63 1.73 -4.68
C MET A 270 -1.46 2.93 -5.61
N LEU A 271 -0.27 3.11 -6.20
CA LEU A 271 0.03 4.21 -7.12
C LEU A 271 -0.86 4.15 -8.37
N ALA A 272 -1.10 2.96 -8.92
CA ALA A 272 -1.99 2.76 -10.05
C ALA A 272 -3.43 3.19 -9.73
N ARG A 273 -3.96 2.82 -8.55
CA ARG A 273 -5.29 3.26 -8.11
C ARG A 273 -5.35 4.77 -7.87
N LEU A 274 -4.33 5.35 -7.24
CA LEU A 274 -4.25 6.80 -7.00
C LEU A 274 -4.18 7.62 -8.30
N ARG A 275 -3.52 7.08 -9.33
CA ARG A 275 -3.49 7.65 -10.68
C ARG A 275 -4.84 7.55 -11.39
N ASP A 276 -5.47 6.37 -11.32
CA ASP A 276 -6.65 6.09 -12.14
C ASP A 276 -7.96 6.63 -11.53
N THR A 277 -7.96 6.98 -10.24
CA THR A 277 -9.13 7.49 -9.54
C THR A 277 -9.40 8.95 -9.88
N GLU A 278 -10.60 9.22 -10.38
CA GLU A 278 -11.14 10.56 -10.62
C GLU A 278 -12.29 10.84 -9.65
N PHE A 279 -12.26 12.02 -9.03
CA PHE A 279 -13.32 12.56 -8.20
C PHE A 279 -13.99 13.71 -8.96
N LYS A 280 -15.29 13.56 -9.26
CA LYS A 280 -16.13 14.61 -9.82
C LYS A 280 -17.00 15.16 -8.70
N VAL A 281 -16.92 16.46 -8.48
CA VAL A 281 -17.63 17.13 -7.38
C VAL A 281 -18.65 18.10 -7.96
N ASP A 282 -19.89 17.98 -7.50
CA ASP A 282 -20.91 19.02 -7.62
C ASP A 282 -20.99 19.76 -6.27
N ALA A 283 -20.62 21.03 -6.32
CA ALA A 283 -20.59 21.96 -5.20
C ALA A 283 -21.62 23.10 -5.34
N SER A 284 -22.62 22.95 -6.20
CA SER A 284 -23.71 23.93 -6.36
C SER A 284 -24.42 24.27 -5.03
N GLN A 285 -24.41 23.33 -4.08
CA GLN A 285 -25.05 23.43 -2.77
C GLN A 285 -24.09 23.84 -1.63
N SER A 286 -22.83 24.18 -1.95
CA SER A 286 -21.83 24.55 -0.95
C SER A 286 -21.02 25.78 -1.37
N LEU A 287 -21.41 26.96 -0.88
CA LEU A 287 -20.62 28.18 -1.07
C LEU A 287 -19.22 28.02 -0.45
N TYR A 288 -19.15 27.45 0.75
CA TYR A 288 -17.90 27.17 1.45
C TYR A 288 -16.94 26.35 0.58
N PHE A 289 -17.39 25.23 0.03
CA PHE A 289 -16.52 24.38 -0.80
C PHE A 289 -16.10 25.11 -2.08
N ARG A 290 -17.02 25.86 -2.70
CA ARG A 290 -16.72 26.60 -3.93
C ARG A 290 -15.60 27.60 -3.73
N GLU A 291 -15.70 28.43 -2.70
CA GLU A 291 -14.70 29.44 -2.34
C GLU A 291 -13.37 28.82 -1.92
N ALA A 292 -13.41 27.73 -1.13
CA ALA A 292 -12.21 27.12 -0.60
C ALA A 292 -11.43 26.28 -1.63
N PHE A 293 -12.10 25.54 -2.51
CA PHE A 293 -11.46 24.44 -3.27
C PHE A 293 -11.67 24.46 -4.79
N THR A 294 -12.60 25.26 -5.30
CA THR A 294 -12.95 25.27 -6.74
C THR A 294 -12.72 26.62 -7.43
N PHE A 295 -12.25 27.63 -6.68
CA PHE A 295 -12.16 29.01 -7.15
C PHE A 295 -13.50 29.57 -7.66
N GLY A 296 -14.60 29.18 -7.00
CA GLY A 296 -15.96 29.64 -7.29
C GLY A 296 -16.77 28.79 -8.27
N ALA A 297 -16.20 27.74 -8.87
CA ALA A 297 -16.90 26.88 -9.82
C ALA A 297 -17.90 25.93 -9.14
N GLU A 298 -19.08 25.73 -9.74
CA GLU A 298 -20.10 24.81 -9.19
C GLU A 298 -19.72 23.34 -9.35
N THR A 299 -18.91 23.01 -10.35
CA THR A 299 -18.44 21.65 -10.58
C THR A 299 -16.93 21.62 -10.72
N ALA A 300 -16.28 20.60 -10.16
CA ALA A 300 -14.84 20.42 -10.27
C ALA A 300 -14.46 18.94 -10.43
N HIS A 301 -13.30 18.72 -11.04
CA HIS A 301 -12.72 17.40 -11.26
C HIS A 301 -11.35 17.36 -10.58
N TYR A 302 -11.11 16.31 -9.81
CA TYR A 302 -9.87 16.13 -9.08
C TYR A 302 -9.29 14.74 -9.32
N ARG A 303 -7.96 14.68 -9.41
CA ARG A 303 -7.17 13.46 -9.43
C ARG A 303 -5.96 13.68 -8.54
N TYR A 304 -5.47 12.67 -7.84
CA TYR A 304 -4.23 12.84 -7.08
C TYR A 304 -3.04 13.08 -8.02
N ILE A 305 -2.93 12.20 -9.03
CA ILE A 305 -1.90 12.25 -10.06
C ILE A 305 -2.58 12.46 -11.42
N THR A 306 -2.12 13.46 -12.17
CA THR A 306 -2.66 13.84 -13.49
C THR A 306 -1.88 13.23 -14.64
N GLU A 307 -0.57 13.05 -14.46
CA GLU A 307 0.35 12.39 -15.38
C GLU A 307 1.25 11.45 -14.60
N PHE A 308 1.54 10.27 -15.16
CA PHE A 308 2.25 9.21 -14.46
C PHE A 308 3.07 8.38 -15.44
N TYR A 309 4.38 8.47 -15.32
CA TYR A 309 5.35 7.74 -16.11
C TYR A 309 6.18 6.86 -15.19
N ALA A 310 6.49 5.65 -15.66
CA ALA A 310 7.32 4.72 -14.93
C ALA A 310 8.60 4.44 -15.73
N LYS A 311 9.75 4.64 -15.09
CA LYS A 311 11.05 4.23 -15.61
C LYS A 311 11.46 2.92 -14.95
N LYS A 312 11.85 1.98 -15.81
CA LYS A 312 12.23 0.62 -15.43
C LYS A 312 13.59 0.63 -14.75
N ASP A 313 13.71 -0.19 -13.71
CA ASP A 313 15.02 -0.57 -13.18
C ASP A 313 15.67 -1.58 -14.13
N TYR A 314 16.92 -1.32 -14.49
CA TYR A 314 17.71 -2.20 -15.34
C TYR A 314 18.79 -2.85 -14.47
N GLN A 315 18.70 -4.16 -14.30
CA GLN A 315 19.86 -4.91 -13.85
C GLN A 315 20.63 -5.38 -15.07
N HIS A 316 21.93 -5.15 -15.10
CA HIS A 316 22.76 -5.86 -16.06
C HIS A 316 22.81 -7.32 -15.62
N ASP A 317 22.43 -8.22 -16.51
CA ASP A 317 22.74 -9.63 -16.33
C ASP A 317 24.25 -9.81 -16.36
N GLU A 318 24.69 -11.02 -16.06
CA GLU A 318 26.10 -11.38 -15.96
C GLU A 318 26.90 -11.24 -17.25
N GLN A 319 26.21 -11.05 -18.38
CA GLN A 319 26.77 -10.82 -19.70
C GLN A 319 26.72 -9.32 -20.06
N GLY A 320 26.40 -8.45 -19.09
CA GLY A 320 26.25 -7.01 -19.31
C GLY A 320 24.97 -6.62 -20.04
N ARG A 321 24.04 -7.54 -20.29
CA ARG A 321 22.78 -7.23 -20.99
C ARG A 321 21.76 -6.68 -20.01
N ARG A 322 21.10 -5.58 -20.37
CA ARG A 322 20.05 -4.98 -19.55
C ARG A 322 18.85 -5.93 -19.43
N ARG A 323 18.64 -6.49 -18.24
CA ARG A 323 17.46 -7.25 -17.84
C ARG A 323 16.53 -6.35 -17.02
N VAL A 324 15.34 -6.10 -17.58
CA VAL A 324 14.26 -5.34 -16.93
C VAL A 324 13.68 -6.20 -15.80
N LYS A 325 13.69 -5.71 -14.55
CA LYS A 325 13.08 -6.43 -13.42
C LYS A 325 11.70 -5.90 -13.05
N SER A 326 11.55 -4.58 -12.94
CA SER A 326 10.26 -3.90 -12.72
C SER A 326 10.40 -2.37 -12.78
N ASP A 327 9.26 -1.69 -12.87
CA ASP A 327 9.17 -0.23 -12.66
C ASP A 327 9.63 0.16 -11.25
N ARG A 328 10.52 1.15 -11.17
CA ARG A 328 11.13 1.61 -9.92
C ARG A 328 11.06 3.12 -9.74
N TYR A 329 11.47 3.88 -10.72
CA TYR A 329 11.34 5.34 -10.65
C TYR A 329 10.04 5.74 -11.28
N TYR A 330 9.35 6.65 -10.62
CA TYR A 330 8.08 7.18 -11.08
C TYR A 330 8.25 8.67 -11.25
N MET A 331 7.84 9.18 -12.41
CA MET A 331 7.74 10.60 -12.70
C MET A 331 6.26 10.94 -12.77
N VAL A 332 5.83 11.87 -11.93
CA VAL A 332 4.42 12.19 -11.71
C VAL A 332 4.19 13.68 -11.75
N LYS A 333 2.99 14.05 -12.18
CA LYS A 333 2.47 15.41 -12.06
C LYS A 333 1.25 15.43 -11.16
N PHE A 334 1.31 16.16 -10.06
CA PHE A 334 0.18 16.30 -9.14
C PHE A 334 -0.85 17.29 -9.68
N HIS A 335 -2.11 17.12 -9.29
CA HIS A 335 -3.14 18.07 -9.69
C HIS A 335 -2.95 19.44 -9.03
N THR A 336 -3.10 20.51 -9.80
CA THR A 336 -2.80 21.88 -9.36
C THR A 336 -3.57 22.28 -8.10
N ALA A 337 -4.85 21.89 -7.97
CA ALA A 337 -5.63 22.17 -6.76
C ALA A 337 -5.09 21.48 -5.50
N ILE A 338 -4.51 20.30 -5.62
CA ILE A 338 -3.89 19.57 -4.49
C ILE A 338 -2.60 20.26 -4.09
N LEU A 339 -1.76 20.60 -5.08
CA LEU A 339 -0.54 21.38 -4.84
C LEU A 339 -0.88 22.69 -4.13
N ALA A 340 -1.90 23.40 -4.60
CA ALA A 340 -2.35 24.65 -3.98
C ALA A 340 -2.75 24.47 -2.52
N ASN A 341 -3.52 23.43 -2.19
CA ASN A 341 -3.89 23.16 -0.80
C ASN A 341 -2.71 22.68 0.05
N LEU A 342 -1.75 21.98 -0.55
CA LEU A 342 -0.57 21.49 0.16
C LEU A 342 0.37 22.63 0.56
N VAL A 343 0.61 23.60 -0.32
CA VAL A 343 1.49 24.75 -0.06
C VAL A 343 0.80 25.90 0.69
N SER A 344 -0.53 25.96 0.64
CA SER A 344 -1.28 27.00 1.35
C SER A 344 -1.23 26.80 2.87
N GLY A 345 -0.77 27.84 3.58
CA GLY A 345 -0.74 27.89 5.03
C GLY A 345 -2.09 27.52 5.66
N GLY A 346 -2.08 26.57 6.59
CA GLY A 346 -3.28 26.11 7.31
C GLY A 346 -4.20 25.14 6.56
N ARG A 347 -3.90 24.79 5.30
CA ARG A 347 -4.64 23.77 4.52
C ARG A 347 -3.90 22.44 4.40
N SER A 348 -2.65 22.40 4.84
CA SER A 348 -1.82 21.20 5.00
C SER A 348 -1.68 20.82 6.47
N PHE A 349 -2.01 19.57 6.80
CA PHE A 349 -1.95 19.05 8.15
C PHE A 349 -0.79 18.06 8.30
N ILE A 350 -0.06 18.19 9.41
CA ILE A 350 0.86 17.15 9.88
C ILE A 350 0.01 15.93 10.27
N SER A 351 0.29 14.79 9.66
CA SER A 351 -0.33 13.50 9.97
C SER A 351 0.41 12.82 11.11
N HIS A 352 -0.26 11.92 11.82
CA HIS A 352 0.42 11.11 12.83
C HIS A 352 1.32 10.07 12.15
N ASP A 353 2.56 9.88 12.61
CA ASP A 353 3.55 8.98 11.96
C ASP A 353 3.07 7.54 11.83
N GLY A 354 2.39 7.02 12.87
CA GLY A 354 1.79 5.69 12.83
C GLY A 354 0.81 5.44 11.67
N LEU A 355 0.26 6.47 11.03
CA LEU A 355 -0.57 6.29 9.83
C LEU A 355 0.24 5.81 8.63
N MET A 356 1.55 6.05 8.58
CA MET A 356 2.41 5.59 7.48
C MET A 356 2.46 4.07 7.36
N THR A 357 2.26 3.35 8.47
CA THR A 357 2.26 1.89 8.52
C THR A 357 0.85 1.29 8.68
N GLU A 358 -0.14 2.13 9.01
CA GLU A 358 -1.53 1.73 9.24
C GLU A 358 -2.19 1.15 7.98
N ARG A 359 -2.74 -0.06 8.11
CA ARG A 359 -3.40 -0.79 7.02
C ARG A 359 -4.92 -0.56 7.01
N SER A 360 -5.50 -0.14 8.13
CA SER A 360 -6.92 0.16 8.28
C SER A 360 -7.27 1.44 7.53
N GLY A 361 -7.96 1.31 6.40
CA GLY A 361 -8.47 2.46 5.65
C GLY A 361 -9.38 3.35 6.51
N LEU A 362 -10.18 2.75 7.40
CA LEU A 362 -11.05 3.50 8.29
C LEU A 362 -10.25 4.38 9.28
N ALA A 363 -9.09 3.92 9.75
CA ALA A 363 -8.27 4.71 10.67
C ALA A 363 -7.71 5.98 10.00
N HIS A 364 -7.31 5.89 8.72
CA HIS A 364 -6.92 7.04 7.92
C HIS A 364 -8.06 8.05 7.79
N ARG A 365 -9.26 7.57 7.42
CA ARG A 365 -10.44 8.42 7.26
C ARG A 365 -10.88 9.09 8.56
N LEU A 366 -10.90 8.35 9.66
CA LEU A 366 -11.25 8.90 10.98
C LEU A 366 -10.27 9.99 11.40
N ASN A 367 -8.97 9.81 11.15
CA ASN A 367 -7.97 10.83 11.45
C ASN A 367 -8.15 12.09 10.59
N ASN A 368 -8.37 11.94 9.28
CA ASN A 368 -8.63 13.05 8.36
C ASN A 368 -9.89 13.82 8.74
N TRP A 369 -10.99 13.09 8.96
CA TRP A 369 -12.26 13.68 9.35
C TRP A 369 -12.14 14.44 10.69
N ALA A 370 -11.45 13.86 11.68
CA ALA A 370 -11.23 14.52 12.96
C ALA A 370 -10.39 15.80 12.82
N LYS A 371 -9.34 15.80 11.98
CA LYS A 371 -8.56 17.01 11.68
C LYS A 371 -9.41 18.12 11.07
N ALA A 372 -10.33 17.77 10.16
CA ALA A 372 -11.21 18.74 9.51
C ALA A 372 -12.30 19.27 10.46
N VAL A 373 -12.95 18.40 11.24
CA VAL A 373 -14.16 18.72 12.02
C VAL A 373 -13.83 19.13 13.45
N ILE A 374 -13.06 18.31 14.16
CA ILE A 374 -12.65 18.58 15.53
C ILE A 374 -11.58 19.66 15.53
N GLY A 375 -10.65 19.58 14.59
CA GLY A 375 -9.54 20.52 14.44
C GLY A 375 -8.31 20.09 15.22
N VAL A 376 -7.20 20.74 14.91
CA VAL A 376 -5.90 20.55 15.58
C VAL A 376 -5.54 21.72 16.51
N ARG A 377 -6.43 22.73 16.63
CA ARG A 377 -6.22 23.95 17.41
C ARG A 377 -7.05 23.93 18.69
N PRO A 378 -6.57 24.56 19.79
CA PRO A 378 -7.39 24.79 20.96
C PRO A 378 -8.61 25.64 20.60
N LYS A 379 -9.82 25.14 20.88
CA LYS A 379 -11.08 25.87 20.69
C LYS A 379 -11.59 26.39 22.04
N PRO A 380 -12.18 27.60 22.11
CA PRO A 380 -12.68 28.20 23.35
C PRO A 380 -13.77 27.37 24.05
N ALA A 381 -14.50 26.54 23.30
CA ALA A 381 -15.47 25.59 23.81
C ALA A 381 -15.08 24.18 23.34
N ASN A 382 -14.32 23.46 24.16
CA ASN A 382 -13.88 22.10 23.87
C ASN A 382 -15.02 21.10 24.16
N ARG A 383 -16.18 21.28 23.53
CA ARG A 383 -17.29 20.33 23.67
C ARG A 383 -16.98 19.08 22.82
N PRO A 384 -17.10 17.88 23.40
CA PRO A 384 -16.90 16.65 22.64
C PRO A 384 -17.99 16.49 21.59
N PHE A 385 -17.65 15.87 20.48
CA PHE A 385 -18.58 15.62 19.38
C PHE A 385 -19.29 14.29 19.60
N THR A 386 -20.61 14.32 19.72
CA THR A 386 -21.43 13.14 20.01
C THR A 386 -22.40 12.84 18.88
N TYR A 387 -22.46 11.57 18.49
CA TYR A 387 -23.32 11.02 17.43
C TYR A 387 -23.78 9.61 17.83
N THR A 388 -24.92 9.14 17.33
CA THR A 388 -25.12 7.68 17.28
C THR A 388 -24.22 7.07 16.19
N LEU A 389 -23.87 5.79 16.27
CA LEU A 389 -22.97 5.16 15.30
C LEU A 389 -23.44 5.29 13.83
N ASP A 390 -24.75 5.24 13.58
CA ASP A 390 -25.33 5.44 12.25
C ASP A 390 -25.18 6.89 11.76
N GLU A 391 -25.45 7.88 12.63
CA GLU A 391 -25.16 9.28 12.34
C GLU A 391 -23.67 9.49 12.04
N PHE A 392 -22.80 8.85 12.83
CA PHE A 392 -21.37 8.97 12.67
C PHE A 392 -20.90 8.37 11.34
N GLY A 393 -21.42 7.21 10.94
CA GLY A 393 -21.13 6.60 9.64
C GLY A 393 -21.55 7.49 8.47
N GLU A 394 -22.73 8.11 8.54
CA GLU A 394 -23.21 9.05 7.53
C GLU A 394 -22.33 10.30 7.42
N ARG A 395 -21.75 10.77 8.52
CA ARG A 395 -20.87 11.94 8.56
C ARG A 395 -19.44 11.65 8.13
N VAL A 396 -18.91 10.48 8.50
CA VAL A 396 -17.53 10.12 8.23
C VAL A 396 -17.40 9.51 6.86
N ILE A 397 -18.18 8.50 6.51
CA ILE A 397 -17.99 7.80 5.25
C ILE A 397 -19.33 7.47 4.60
N PRO A 398 -20.05 8.50 4.10
CA PRO A 398 -21.38 8.33 3.50
C PRO A 398 -21.39 7.39 2.30
N SER A 399 -20.23 7.11 1.69
CA SER A 399 -20.11 6.13 0.61
C SER A 399 -20.19 4.68 1.09
N ALA A 400 -19.86 4.38 2.35
CA ALA A 400 -19.83 3.01 2.86
C ALA A 400 -21.22 2.56 3.29
N ARG A 401 -21.49 1.26 3.11
CA ARG A 401 -22.67 0.65 3.75
C ARG A 401 -22.49 0.64 5.26
N LEU A 402 -23.57 0.94 5.98
CA LEU A 402 -23.55 1.07 7.44
C LEU A 402 -23.10 -0.22 8.16
N ASP A 403 -23.47 -1.39 7.67
CA ASP A 403 -23.05 -2.69 8.21
C ASP A 403 -21.53 -2.90 8.14
N ASN A 404 -20.91 -2.52 7.03
CA ASN A 404 -19.46 -2.55 6.88
C ASN A 404 -18.78 -1.52 7.78
N PHE A 405 -19.32 -0.29 7.83
CA PHE A 405 -18.79 0.77 8.69
C PHE A 405 -18.85 0.35 10.16
N GLU A 406 -20.00 -0.11 10.65
CA GLU A 406 -20.18 -0.56 12.03
C GLU A 406 -19.17 -1.64 12.40
N ARG A 407 -19.08 -2.70 11.59
CA ARG A 407 -18.13 -3.80 11.83
C ARG A 407 -16.70 -3.29 11.87
N ASP A 408 -16.28 -2.52 10.88
CA ASP A 408 -14.89 -2.09 10.75
C ASP A 408 -14.53 -1.05 11.83
N PHE A 409 -15.47 -0.19 12.23
CA PHE A 409 -15.32 0.77 13.31
C PHE A 409 -15.18 0.08 14.67
N LEU A 410 -16.12 -0.81 15.04
CA LEU A 410 -16.07 -1.51 16.33
C LEU A 410 -14.82 -2.39 16.45
N ASN A 411 -14.44 -3.08 15.37
CA ASN A 411 -13.18 -3.84 15.35
C ASN A 411 -11.95 -2.96 15.52
N LEU A 412 -11.96 -1.76 14.92
CA LEU A 412 -10.87 -0.81 15.05
C LEU A 412 -10.76 -0.30 16.49
N ILE A 413 -11.86 0.11 17.13
CA ILE A 413 -11.84 0.54 18.53
C ILE A 413 -11.43 -0.61 19.45
N ARG A 414 -11.99 -1.81 19.26
CA ARG A 414 -11.61 -3.01 19.99
C ARG A 414 -10.11 -3.31 19.91
N ARG A 415 -9.52 -3.16 18.71
CA ARG A 415 -8.06 -3.30 18.53
C ARG A 415 -7.29 -2.30 19.40
N GLN A 416 -7.76 -1.07 19.53
CA GLN A 416 -7.10 -0.04 20.35
C GLN A 416 -7.29 -0.27 21.85
N CYS A 417 -8.47 -0.68 22.31
CA CYS A 417 -8.67 -1.01 23.73
C CYS A 417 -7.81 -2.20 24.16
N ASN A 418 -7.56 -3.14 23.25
CA ASN A 418 -6.70 -4.30 23.52
C ASN A 418 -5.20 -4.02 23.34
N ASP A 419 -4.81 -2.80 22.95
CA ASP A 419 -3.42 -2.38 22.82
C ASP A 419 -2.91 -1.89 24.17
N VAL A 420 -2.38 -2.82 24.96
CA VAL A 420 -1.94 -2.62 26.35
C VAL A 420 -0.48 -3.05 26.52
N ASP A 421 0.20 -2.44 27.49
CA ASP A 421 1.57 -2.79 27.85
C ASP A 421 1.68 -4.15 28.58
N GLU A 422 2.90 -4.52 28.96
CA GLU A 422 3.19 -5.78 29.66
C GLU A 422 2.47 -5.89 31.02
N GLN A 423 2.06 -4.76 31.59
CA GLN A 423 1.32 -4.65 32.85
C GLN A 423 -0.21 -4.59 32.62
N GLY A 424 -0.66 -4.70 31.37
CA GLY A 424 -2.08 -4.63 30.99
C GLY A 424 -2.66 -3.21 31.08
N GLN A 425 -1.82 -2.18 31.15
CA GLN A 425 -2.25 -0.78 31.15
C GLN A 425 -2.30 -0.24 29.71
N PRO A 426 -3.24 0.66 29.40
CA PRO A 426 -3.31 1.27 28.08
C PRO A 426 -2.13 2.22 27.87
N HIS A 427 -1.62 2.30 26.64
CA HIS A 427 -0.57 3.25 26.27
C HIS A 427 -1.00 4.73 26.35
N HIS A 428 -2.31 4.98 26.42
CA HIS A 428 -2.90 6.32 26.46
C HIS A 428 -3.87 6.42 27.64
N GLU A 429 -3.75 7.48 28.45
CA GLU A 429 -4.37 7.59 29.77
C GLU A 429 -5.91 7.47 29.77
N GLU A 430 -6.58 8.00 28.74
CA GLU A 430 -8.04 7.94 28.66
C GLU A 430 -8.58 6.69 27.97
N SER A 431 -7.71 5.81 27.44
CA SER A 431 -8.12 4.58 26.78
C SER A 431 -8.57 3.52 27.79
N THR A 432 -9.52 2.69 27.38
CA THR A 432 -9.99 1.57 28.22
C THR A 432 -9.04 0.39 28.12
N PRO A 433 -8.58 -0.21 29.25
CA PRO A 433 -7.79 -1.43 29.23
C PRO A 433 -8.67 -2.63 28.90
N GLY A 434 -8.52 -3.14 27.68
CA GLY A 434 -9.30 -4.25 27.15
C GLY A 434 -10.72 -3.86 26.75
N TRP A 435 -11.27 -4.58 25.77
CA TRP A 435 -12.64 -4.38 25.32
C TRP A 435 -13.68 -4.92 26.31
N GLN A 436 -14.70 -4.12 26.60
CA GLN A 436 -15.83 -4.43 27.47
C GLN A 436 -17.12 -4.55 26.65
N GLU A 437 -17.69 -5.76 26.50
CA GLU A 437 -18.86 -5.97 25.62
C GLU A 437 -20.12 -5.20 26.04
N GLU A 438 -20.32 -4.96 27.33
CA GLU A 438 -21.48 -4.25 27.89
C GLU A 438 -21.11 -2.90 28.53
N GLY A 439 -19.87 -2.44 28.30
CA GLY A 439 -19.28 -1.29 28.98
C GLY A 439 -19.07 -0.07 28.08
N THR A 440 -18.49 0.97 28.67
CA THR A 440 -17.95 2.09 27.91
C THR A 440 -16.55 1.75 27.45
N ASN A 441 -16.28 1.89 26.16
CA ASN A 441 -14.96 1.63 25.57
C ASN A 441 -14.39 2.91 24.99
N VAL A 442 -13.16 3.25 25.34
CA VAL A 442 -12.43 4.38 24.76
C VAL A 442 -11.20 3.85 24.05
N GLY A 443 -11.13 4.10 22.74
CA GLY A 443 -9.97 3.80 21.92
C GLY A 443 -9.28 5.08 21.46
N TRP A 444 -7.96 5.12 21.56
CA TRP A 444 -7.15 6.19 20.99
C TRP A 444 -6.78 5.88 19.53
N LEU A 445 -7.02 6.83 18.63
CA LEU A 445 -6.72 6.73 17.21
C LEU A 445 -5.94 7.96 16.75
N TYR A 446 -4.61 7.86 16.81
CA TYR A 446 -3.69 8.78 16.15
C TYR A 446 -3.92 10.25 16.55
N GLY A 447 -4.08 10.49 17.85
CA GLY A 447 -4.28 11.81 18.46
C GLY A 447 -5.72 12.16 18.83
N TYR A 448 -6.68 11.26 18.62
CA TYR A 448 -8.09 11.47 18.98
C TYR A 448 -8.65 10.27 19.74
N TYR A 449 -9.42 10.54 20.79
CA TYR A 449 -10.15 9.52 21.55
C TYR A 449 -11.54 9.31 20.99
N TYR A 450 -11.94 8.05 20.90
CA TYR A 450 -13.26 7.59 20.45
C TYR A 450 -13.90 6.76 21.55
N LYS A 451 -14.86 7.35 22.25
CA LYS A 451 -15.70 6.66 23.24
C LYS A 451 -16.91 6.05 22.57
N VAL A 452 -17.14 4.77 22.84
CA VAL A 452 -18.33 4.02 22.46
C VAL A 452 -19.10 3.70 23.74
N GLU A 453 -20.38 4.06 23.78
CA GLU A 453 -21.24 3.93 24.96
C GLU A 453 -22.61 3.34 24.58
N TRP A 454 -23.01 2.26 25.26
CA TRP A 454 -24.25 1.51 24.99
C TRP A 454 -25.39 1.86 25.96
N ASP A 455 -25.25 2.96 26.71
CA ASP A 455 -26.27 3.45 27.64
C ASP A 455 -27.54 3.87 26.87
N GLU A 456 -28.59 3.06 27.00
CA GLU A 456 -29.86 3.27 26.30
C GLU A 456 -30.51 4.62 26.66
N ALA A 457 -30.44 5.05 27.92
CA ALA A 457 -31.04 6.31 28.35
C ALA A 457 -30.38 7.49 27.63
N LYS A 458 -29.04 7.50 27.57
CA LYS A 458 -28.29 8.54 26.84
C LYS A 458 -28.54 8.48 25.33
N ILE A 459 -28.60 7.29 24.74
CA ILE A 459 -28.89 7.13 23.30
C ILE A 459 -30.27 7.73 22.97
N GLN A 460 -31.27 7.43 23.80
CA GLN A 460 -32.64 7.96 23.61
C GLN A 460 -32.70 9.47 23.84
N GLU A 461 -31.99 9.99 24.84
CA GLU A 461 -31.86 11.43 25.08
C GLU A 461 -31.26 12.16 23.87
N HIS A 462 -30.15 11.66 23.33
CA HIS A 462 -29.50 12.20 22.13
C HIS A 462 -30.45 12.21 20.92
N ARG A 463 -31.16 11.11 20.68
CA ARG A 463 -32.16 11.01 19.59
C ARG A 463 -33.26 12.06 19.72
N ARG A 464 -33.76 12.29 20.95
CA ARG A 464 -34.77 13.33 21.23
C ARG A 464 -34.21 14.73 20.97
N MET A 465 -33.00 15.03 21.45
CA MET A 465 -32.34 16.33 21.25
C MET A 465 -32.13 16.64 19.77
N ARG A 466 -31.74 15.64 18.97
CA ARG A 466 -31.54 15.76 17.52
C ARG A 466 -32.83 15.74 16.70
N ARG A 467 -34.01 15.56 17.33
CA ARG A 467 -35.32 15.42 16.67
C ARG A 467 -35.34 14.36 15.56
N ARG A 468 -34.48 13.34 15.63
CA ARG A 468 -34.41 12.28 14.61
C ARG A 468 -35.47 11.21 14.88
N ARG A 469 -36.25 10.88 13.85
CA ARG A 469 -37.07 9.65 13.87
C ARG A 469 -36.14 8.44 13.74
N ALA A 470 -36.41 7.41 14.53
CA ALA A 470 -35.66 6.15 14.43
C ALA A 470 -35.84 5.57 13.02
N ARG A 471 -34.74 5.53 12.25
CA ARG A 471 -34.72 4.91 10.90
C ARG A 471 -34.82 3.39 10.98
N THR A 472 -34.35 2.82 12.08
CA THR A 472 -34.32 1.38 12.34
C THR A 472 -34.73 1.10 13.78
N THR A 473 -35.18 -0.11 14.04
CA THR A 473 -35.42 -0.63 15.40
C THR A 473 -34.12 -0.89 16.16
N LYS A 474 -32.99 -0.97 15.45
CA LYS A 474 -31.67 -1.18 16.04
C LYS A 474 -31.25 0.05 16.84
N LEU A 475 -30.87 -0.18 18.08
CA LEU A 475 -30.25 0.83 18.93
C LEU A 475 -28.74 0.84 18.64
N TYR A 476 -28.25 1.96 18.12
CA TYR A 476 -26.83 2.15 17.85
C TYR A 476 -26.16 2.84 19.04
N PRO A 477 -24.91 2.47 19.39
CA PRO A 477 -24.21 3.08 20.51
C PRO A 477 -23.91 4.57 20.24
N LEU A 478 -23.73 5.34 21.31
CA LEU A 478 -23.22 6.70 21.23
C LEU A 478 -21.71 6.70 21.03
N ILE A 479 -21.27 7.48 20.05
CA ILE A 479 -19.88 7.74 19.73
C ILE A 479 -19.58 9.16 20.17
N THR A 480 -18.67 9.31 21.12
CA THR A 480 -18.18 10.62 21.59
C THR A 480 -16.70 10.75 21.27
N ILE A 481 -16.33 11.87 20.64
CA ILE A 481 -14.99 12.05 20.07
C ILE A 481 -14.40 13.36 20.56
N TRP A 482 -13.14 13.30 21.00
CA TRP A 482 -12.37 14.47 21.38
C TRP A 482 -10.89 14.29 21.03
N ARG A 483 -10.18 15.41 21.02
CA ARG A 483 -8.76 15.47 20.69
C ARG A 483 -7.93 15.22 21.94
N ASP A 484 -6.87 14.44 21.80
CA ASP A 484 -5.84 14.34 22.83
C ASP A 484 -5.04 15.64 22.86
N THR A 485 -5.22 16.44 23.92
CA THR A 485 -4.57 17.75 24.07
C THR A 485 -3.07 17.66 24.31
N ARG A 486 -2.56 16.48 24.66
CA ARG A 486 -1.14 16.22 24.95
C ARG A 486 -0.40 15.56 23.78
N ASP A 487 -1.11 15.12 22.76
CA ASP A 487 -0.53 14.47 21.60
C ASP A 487 0.47 15.38 20.87
N HIS A 488 1.58 14.80 20.41
CA HIS A 488 2.67 15.52 19.77
C HIS A 488 2.30 16.09 18.38
N PHE A 489 1.31 15.51 17.70
CA PHE A 489 0.92 15.89 16.34
C PHE A 489 -0.34 16.77 16.30
N VAL A 490 -1.31 16.56 17.20
CA VAL A 490 -2.59 17.30 17.20
C VAL A 490 -2.87 18.04 18.50
N GLY A 491 -2.15 17.77 19.58
CA GLY A 491 -2.34 18.41 20.88
C GLY A 491 -2.05 19.91 20.88
N ASP A 492 -2.31 20.55 22.02
CA ASP A 492 -2.17 22.01 22.17
C ASP A 492 -0.74 22.49 22.01
N ASN A 493 0.24 21.66 22.34
CA ASN A 493 1.67 21.92 22.16
C ASN A 493 2.28 21.04 21.06
N SER A 494 1.46 20.59 20.11
CA SER A 494 1.94 19.87 18.93
C SER A 494 2.87 20.72 18.08
N ASP A 495 3.69 20.05 17.27
CA ASP A 495 4.61 20.72 16.36
C ASP A 495 3.89 21.58 15.33
N HIS A 496 2.70 21.15 14.91
CA HIS A 496 1.82 21.96 14.07
C HIS A 496 1.43 23.28 14.74
N ASN A 497 0.95 23.23 16.00
CA ASN A 497 0.55 24.43 16.72
C ASN A 497 1.74 25.32 17.08
N LYS A 498 2.91 24.74 17.36
CA LYS A 498 4.16 25.51 17.55
C LYS A 498 4.55 26.24 16.26
N ALA A 499 4.50 25.58 15.11
CA ALA A 499 4.79 26.20 13.82
C ALA A 499 3.85 27.37 13.52
N LEU A 500 2.54 27.17 13.70
CA LEU A 500 1.55 28.25 13.53
C LEU A 500 1.77 29.43 14.49
N ARG A 501 2.15 29.18 15.76
CA ARG A 501 2.45 30.27 16.71
C ARG A 501 3.69 31.05 16.30
N ARG A 502 4.74 30.38 15.82
CA ARG A 502 5.94 31.03 15.28
C ARG A 502 5.59 31.91 14.09
N GLN A 503 4.74 31.42 13.18
CA GLN A 503 4.25 32.19 12.04
C GLN A 503 3.44 33.42 12.47
N ALA A 504 2.48 33.25 13.38
CA ALA A 504 1.67 34.36 13.87
C ALA A 504 2.54 35.44 14.56
N ALA A 505 3.54 35.01 15.34
CA ALA A 505 4.50 35.93 15.97
C ALA A 505 5.34 36.69 14.92
N ALA A 506 5.81 36.02 13.86
CA ALA A 506 6.58 36.65 12.79
C ALA A 506 5.77 37.64 11.94
N LEU A 507 4.45 37.44 11.81
CA LEU A 507 3.55 38.38 11.11
C LEU A 507 3.15 39.59 11.98
N SER A 508 3.26 39.46 13.30
CA SER A 508 2.94 40.53 14.26
C SER A 508 4.14 41.38 14.69
N ALA A 509 5.34 40.96 14.31
CA ALA A 509 6.61 41.67 14.53
C ALA A 509 6.97 42.46 13.27
#